data_AF-A0A0A7LT07-F1
#
_entry.id   AF-A0A0A7LT07-F1
#
_cell.length_a   1.000
_cell.length_b   1.000
_cell.length_c   1.000
_cell.angle_alpha   90.00
_cell.angle_beta   90.00
_cell.angle_gamma   90.00
#
_symmetry.space_group_name_H-M   'P 1'
#
loop_
_entity.id
_entity.type
_entity.pdbx_description
1 polymer ?
#
loop_
_entity_poly.entity_id
_entity_poly.type
_entity_poly.pdbx_seq_one_letter_code
_entity_poly.pdbx_strand_id
1 'polypeptide(L)' 'PDDQRRTGHLRSLEGAAERLHLYRADLLEEGSFDAAIDGCDGVFHTAS' A
#
# COMPACT_ATOMS: atom_id res chain seq x y z
N PRO A 1 -6.84 4.89 0.92
CA PRO A 1 -6.93 3.42 0.72
C PRO A 1 -8.37 2.91 0.47
N ASP A 2 -9.40 3.63 0.92
CA ASP A 2 -10.78 3.12 0.98
C ASP A 2 -11.62 3.40 -0.27
N ASP A 3 -11.08 4.15 -1.24
CA ASP A 3 -11.73 4.37 -2.53
C ASP A 3 -11.76 3.07 -3.35
N GLN A 4 -12.93 2.42 -3.37
CA GLN A 4 -13.13 1.15 -4.07
C GLN A 4 -12.92 1.25 -5.58
N ARG A 5 -13.12 2.41 -6.21
CA ARG A 5 -12.81 2.56 -7.64
C ARG A 5 -11.33 2.43 -7.90
N ARG A 6 -10.50 2.91 -6.96
CA ARG A 6 -9.05 2.87 -7.08
C ARG A 6 -8.45 1.56 -6.57
N THR A 7 -8.98 0.98 -5.50
CA THR A 7 -8.35 -0.17 -4.83
C THR A 7 -9.10 -1.49 -4.96
N GLY A 8 -10.31 -1.48 -5.53
CA GLY A 8 -11.17 -2.67 -5.62
C GLY A 8 -10.50 -3.83 -6.36
N HIS A 9 -9.80 -3.56 -7.46
CA HIS A 9 -9.10 -4.59 -8.24
C HIS A 9 -7.93 -5.23 -7.48
N LEU A 10 -7.26 -4.49 -6.60
CA LEU A 10 -6.21 -5.04 -5.74
C LEU A 10 -6.80 -5.97 -4.67
N ARG A 11 -7.97 -5.59 -4.14
CA ARG A 11 -8.70 -6.38 -3.14
C ARG A 11 -9.31 -7.67 -3.70
N SER A 12 -9.56 -7.74 -5.01
CA SER A 12 -10.06 -8.96 -5.66
C SER A 12 -8.97 -9.97 -6.02
N LEU A 13 -7.69 -9.65 -5.80
CA LEU A 13 -6.60 -10.60 -6.04
C LEU A 13 -6.68 -11.78 -5.06
N GLU A 14 -6.26 -12.95 -5.53
CA GLU A 14 -6.22 -14.16 -4.70
C GLU A 14 -5.31 -13.95 -3.47
N GLY A 15 -5.88 -14.17 -2.29
CA GLY A 15 -5.17 -14.02 -1.01
C GLY A 15 -4.99 -12.57 -0.52
N ALA A 16 -5.64 -11.61 -1.15
CA ALA A 16 -5.57 -10.20 -0.74
C ALA A 16 -6.21 -9.98 0.64
N ALA A 17 -7.27 -10.70 0.98
CA ALA A 17 -7.95 -10.55 2.27
C ALA A 17 -7.04 -10.91 3.47
N GLU A 18 -6.09 -11.82 3.27
CA GLU A 18 -5.20 -12.33 4.31
C GLU A 18 -3.84 -11.65 4.32
N ARG A 19 -3.34 -11.16 3.17
CA ARG A 19 -1.95 -10.70 3.01
C ARG A 19 -1.78 -9.27 2.49
N LEU A 20 -2.84 -8.65 1.94
CA LEU A 20 -2.74 -7.31 1.37
C LEU A 20 -3.17 -6.25 2.38
N HIS A 21 -2.20 -5.45 2.83
CA HIS A 21 -2.43 -4.26 3.64
C HIS A 21 -2.30 -3.02 2.76
N LEU A 22 -3.36 -2.21 2.65
CA LEU A 22 -3.32 -0.97 1.88
C LEU A 22 -3.16 0.23 2.81
N TYR A 23 -2.09 0.99 2.59
CA TYR A 23 -1.82 2.25 3.26
C TYR A 23 -2.12 3.42 2.32
N ARG A 24 -2.37 4.60 2.88
CA ARG A 24 -2.38 5.86 2.13
C ARG A 24 -1.01 6.52 2.35
N ALA A 25 -0.34 6.87 1.27
CA ALA A 25 0.93 7.61 1.29
C ALA A 25 0.96 8.58 0.11
N ASP A 26 1.77 9.63 0.22
CA ASP A 26 2.00 10.63 -0.81
C ASP A 26 3.51 10.87 -0.95
N LEU A 27 4.02 10.80 -2.18
CA LEU A 27 5.45 10.90 -2.47
C LEU A 27 6.06 12.22 -2.01
N LEU A 28 5.26 13.29 -1.96
CA LEU A 28 5.72 14.63 -1.60
C LEU A 28 5.47 14.96 -0.12
N GLU A 29 4.80 14.08 0.61
CA GLU A 29 4.53 14.24 2.05
C GLU A 29 5.56 13.45 2.86
N GLU A 30 6.43 14.17 3.56
CA GLU A 30 7.45 13.59 4.45
C GLU A 30 6.80 12.70 5.52
N GLY A 31 7.39 11.53 5.76
CA GLY A 31 6.92 10.55 6.75
C GLY A 31 5.67 9.75 6.34
N SER A 32 5.07 10.03 5.17
CA SER A 32 3.83 9.36 4.75
C SER A 32 3.98 7.85 4.49
N PHE A 33 5.21 7.36 4.36
CA PHE A 33 5.53 5.94 4.16
C PHE A 33 5.97 5.22 5.44
N ASP A 34 6.25 5.92 6.55
CA ASP A 34 6.90 5.35 7.74
C ASP A 34 6.16 4.12 8.27
N ALA A 35 4.84 4.22 8.42
CA ALA A 35 4.01 3.11 8.89
C ALA A 35 3.92 1.94 7.88
N ALA A 36 4.07 2.22 6.58
CA ALA A 36 3.97 1.19 5.54
C ALA A 36 5.27 0.38 5.39
N ILE A 37 6.41 0.95 5.80
CA ILE A 37 7.74 0.32 5.68
C ILE A 37 8.26 -0.26 7.00
N ASP A 38 7.65 0.10 8.14
CA ASP A 38 8.04 -0.42 9.45
C ASP A 38 7.97 -1.96 9.49
N GLY A 39 9.06 -2.59 9.90
CA GLY A 39 9.20 -4.04 9.95
C GLY A 39 9.36 -4.76 8.60
N CYS A 40 9.47 -4.04 7.48
CA CYS A 40 9.76 -4.66 6.18
C CYS A 40 11.25 -5.05 6.06
N ASP A 41 11.53 -6.27 5.60
CA ASP A 41 12.90 -6.71 5.28
C ASP A 41 13.42 -6.11 3.95
N GLY A 42 12.52 -5.72 3.06
CA GLY A 42 12.84 -5.14 1.76
C GLY A 42 11.69 -4.31 1.20
N VAL A 43 12.03 -3.26 0.45
CA VAL A 43 11.07 -2.30 -0.11
C VAL A 43 11.26 -2.21 -1.62
N PHE A 44 10.15 -2.34 -2.37
CA PHE A 44 10.11 -2.11 -3.81
C PHE A 44 9.43 -0.76 -4.09
N HIS A 45 10.21 0.23 -4.53
CA HIS A 45 9.66 1.52 -4.93
C HIS A 45 9.30 1.49 -6.44
N THR A 46 7.99 1.42 -6.73
CA THR A 46 7.47 1.36 -8.11
C THR A 46 6.78 2.64 -8.57
N ALA A 47 6.57 3.61 -7.68
CA ALA A 47 5.98 4.90 -8.02
C ALA A 47 7.01 5.78 -8.77
N SER A 48 6.53 6.60 -9.69
CA SER A 48 7.33 7.48 -10.56
C SER A 48 6.73 8.87 -10.64
#